data_AF-A0A6G8FWM7-F1
#
_entry.id   AF-A0A6G8FWM7-F1
#
_cell.length_a   1.000
_cell.length_b   1.000
_cell.length_c   1.000
_cell.angle_alpha   90.00
_cell.angle_beta   90.00
_cell.angle_gamma   90.00
#
_symmetry.space_group_name_H-M   'P 1'
#
loop_
_entity.id
_entity.type
_entity.pdbx_description
1 polymer ?
#
loop_
_entity_poly.entity_id
_entity_poly.type
_entity_poly.pdbx_seq_one_letter_code
_entity_poly.pdbx_strand_id
1 'polypeptide(L)'
;MQPVPTHPPYDQFLATADWVADHRPEVDREMAREVFGEAATLLHDGLVLDDLDVHDAAAVVTGLCLDLVAPDPGAAIRERAARVGEQPGDLHDPASVARCYEIVVRLFRL
;
A
#
# COMPACT_ATOMS: atom_id res chain seq x y z
N MET A 1 8.74 18.42 -4.78
CA MET A 1 8.51 16.98 -4.58
C MET A 1 9.84 16.27 -4.45
N GLN A 2 9.97 15.39 -3.46
CA GLN A 2 11.07 14.43 -3.43
C GLN A 2 10.86 13.38 -4.54
N PRO A 3 11.92 12.74 -5.05
CA PRO A 3 11.77 11.68 -6.03
C PRO A 3 11.02 10.50 -5.41
N VAL A 4 9.94 10.06 -6.06
CA VAL A 4 9.16 8.90 -5.62
C VAL A 4 10.05 7.65 -5.66
N PRO A 5 10.03 6.78 -4.63
CA PRO A 5 10.67 5.48 -4.68
C PRO A 5 10.17 4.66 -5.89
N THR A 6 11.06 4.35 -6.82
CA THR A 6 10.75 3.62 -8.08
C THR A 6 11.38 2.23 -8.14
N HIS A 7 11.87 1.73 -7.01
CA HIS A 7 12.39 0.37 -6.88
C HIS A 7 11.31 -0.56 -6.31
N PRO A 8 11.36 -1.86 -6.61
CA PRO A 8 10.45 -2.82 -5.99
C PRO A 8 10.53 -2.78 -4.46
N PRO A 9 9.39 -2.91 -3.75
CA PRO A 9 8.04 -3.08 -4.29
C PRO A 9 7.28 -1.77 -4.63
N TYR A 10 7.87 -0.59 -4.42
CA TYR A 10 7.19 0.71 -4.46
C TYR A 10 6.75 1.19 -5.85
N ASP A 11 7.37 0.67 -6.92
CA ASP A 11 7.00 0.95 -8.31
C ASP A 11 5.54 0.61 -8.63
N GLN A 12 4.94 -0.34 -7.90
CA GLN A 12 3.52 -0.72 -8.02
C GLN A 12 2.55 0.43 -7.70
N PHE A 13 2.92 1.37 -6.82
CA PHE A 13 2.04 2.51 -6.49
C PHE A 13 1.82 3.41 -7.70
N LEU A 14 2.88 3.69 -8.48
CA LEU A 14 2.77 4.51 -9.70
C LEU A 14 1.97 3.79 -10.79
N ALA A 15 2.15 2.48 -10.95
CA ALA A 15 1.34 1.69 -11.86
C ALA A 15 -0.14 1.70 -11.45
N THR A 16 -0.43 1.68 -10.15
CA THR A 16 -1.80 1.74 -9.62
C THR A 16 -2.43 3.11 -9.86
N ALA A 17 -1.67 4.20 -9.68
CA ALA A 17 -2.14 5.54 -10.00
C ALA A 17 -2.57 5.69 -11.46
N ASP A 18 -1.76 5.16 -12.39
CA ASP A 18 -2.09 5.15 -13.81
C ASP A 18 -3.34 4.34 -14.09
N TRP A 19 -3.46 3.16 -13.48
CA TRP A 19 -4.66 2.32 -13.59
C TRP A 19 -5.91 3.04 -13.07
N VAL A 20 -5.82 3.76 -11.94
CA VAL A 20 -6.95 4.53 -11.38
C VAL A 20 -7.41 5.61 -12.35
N ALA A 21 -6.47 6.39 -12.91
CA ALA A 21 -6.80 7.46 -13.85
C ALA A 21 -7.42 6.92 -15.16
N ASP A 22 -7.04 5.72 -15.60
CA ASP A 22 -7.63 5.07 -16.77
C ASP A 22 -9.07 4.60 -16.54
N HIS A 23 -9.43 4.24 -15.31
CA HIS A 23 -10.73 3.65 -14.97
C HIS A 23 -11.70 4.62 -14.29
N ARG A 24 -11.21 5.78 -13.83
CA ARG A 24 -11.99 6.85 -13.19
C ARG A 24 -11.74 8.17 -13.91
N PRO A 25 -12.51 8.47 -14.98
CA PRO A 25 -12.30 9.66 -15.81
C PRO A 25 -12.36 10.99 -15.05
N GLU A 26 -12.99 11.00 -13.88
CA GLU A 26 -13.06 12.13 -12.95
C GLU A 26 -11.76 12.36 -12.15
N VAL A 27 -10.85 11.39 -12.12
CA VAL A 27 -9.58 11.48 -11.40
C VAL A 27 -8.51 12.03 -12.34
N ASP A 28 -7.89 13.14 -11.94
CA ASP A 28 -6.73 13.67 -12.63
C ASP A 28 -5.52 12.74 -12.45
N ARG A 29 -4.85 12.41 -13.56
CA ARG A 29 -3.73 11.45 -13.57
C ARG A 29 -2.52 11.97 -12.80
N GLU A 30 -2.21 13.25 -12.92
CA GLU A 30 -1.07 13.84 -12.22
C GLU A 30 -1.31 13.82 -10.71
N MET A 31 -2.53 14.20 -10.30
CA MET A 31 -2.98 14.11 -8.91
C MET A 31 -2.94 12.66 -8.38
N ALA A 32 -3.39 11.68 -9.16
CA ALA A 32 -3.32 10.27 -8.76
C ALA A 32 -1.86 9.83 -8.54
N ARG A 33 -0.95 10.18 -9.46
CA ARG A 33 0.48 9.87 -9.33
C ARG A 33 1.12 10.55 -8.14
N GLU A 34 0.73 11.79 -7.85
CA GLU A 34 1.18 12.52 -6.66
C GLU A 34 0.75 11.80 -5.38
N VAL A 35 -0.53 11.49 -5.22
CA VAL A 35 -1.05 10.82 -4.01
C VAL A 35 -0.41 9.45 -3.79
N PHE A 36 -0.34 8.62 -4.83
CA PHE A 36 0.28 7.29 -4.71
C PHE A 36 1.80 7.37 -4.53
N GLY A 37 2.45 8.39 -5.11
CA GLY A 37 3.87 8.66 -4.90
C GLY A 37 4.18 9.11 -3.47
N GLU A 38 3.32 9.92 -2.86
CA GLU A 38 3.42 10.29 -1.45
C GLU A 38 3.22 9.08 -0.55
N ALA A 39 2.25 8.21 -0.83
CA ALA A 39 2.06 6.96 -0.10
C ALA A 39 3.33 6.09 -0.14
N ALA A 40 3.93 5.89 -1.32
CA ALA A 40 5.18 5.16 -1.48
C ALA A 40 6.33 5.79 -0.68
N THR A 41 6.43 7.12 -0.72
CA THR A 41 7.48 7.88 -0.01
C THR A 41 7.32 7.75 1.51
N LEU A 42 6.11 7.90 2.03
CA LEU A 42 5.83 7.75 3.46
C LEU A 42 6.16 6.35 3.98
N LEU A 43 5.85 5.30 3.21
CA LEU A 43 6.18 3.93 3.57
C LEU A 43 7.69 3.69 3.57
N HIS A 44 8.39 4.22 2.58
CA HIS A 44 9.85 4.12 2.46
C HIS A 44 10.57 4.85 3.59
N ASP A 45 10.24 6.13 3.81
CA ASP A 45 10.86 6.96 4.85
C ASP A 45 10.48 6.49 6.26
N GLY A 46 9.28 5.92 6.40
CA GLY A 46 8.80 5.33 7.65
C GLY A 46 9.38 3.94 7.97
N LEU A 47 10.22 3.38 7.07
CA LEU A 47 10.80 2.04 7.19
C LEU A 47 9.74 0.96 7.46
N VAL A 48 8.53 1.15 6.91
CA VAL A 48 7.35 0.36 7.29
C VAL A 48 7.49 -1.11 6.87
N LEU A 49 8.24 -1.37 5.80
CA LEU A 49 8.45 -2.71 5.25
C LEU A 49 9.77 -3.35 5.71
N ASP A 50 10.60 -2.66 6.50
CA ASP A 50 12.00 -3.05 6.74
C ASP A 50 12.15 -4.35 7.56
N ASP A 51 11.13 -4.67 8.36
CA ASP A 51 11.04 -5.93 9.12
C ASP A 51 10.50 -7.11 8.29
N LEU A 52 10.08 -6.89 7.04
CA LEU A 52 9.51 -7.91 6.17
C LEU A 52 10.54 -8.42 5.17
N ASP A 53 10.42 -9.70 4.79
CA ASP A 53 11.16 -10.19 3.64
C ASP A 53 10.57 -9.69 2.32
N VAL A 54 11.27 -9.95 1.22
CA VAL A 54 10.86 -9.48 -0.12
C VAL A 54 9.49 -10.02 -0.54
N HIS A 55 9.14 -11.25 -0.15
CA HIS A 55 7.86 -11.86 -0.50
C HIS A 55 6.72 -11.15 0.23
N ASP A 56 6.84 -11.02 1.55
CA ASP A 56 5.82 -10.39 2.40
C ASP A 56 5.70 -8.88 2.12
N ALA A 57 6.82 -8.19 1.89
CA ALA A 57 6.81 -6.77 1.51
C ALA A 57 6.09 -6.54 0.18
N ALA A 58 6.32 -7.42 -0.82
CA ALA A 58 5.61 -7.36 -2.09
C ALA A 58 4.12 -7.63 -1.92
N ALA A 59 3.75 -8.64 -1.11
CA ALA A 59 2.35 -8.94 -0.80
C ALA A 59 1.64 -7.77 -0.10
N VAL A 60 2.33 -7.10 0.85
CA VAL A 60 1.81 -5.90 1.52
C VAL A 60 1.50 -4.81 0.51
N VAL A 61 2.47 -4.43 -0.33
CA VAL A 61 2.29 -3.35 -1.30
C VAL A 61 1.19 -3.67 -2.31
N THR A 62 1.13 -4.90 -2.82
CA THR A 62 0.03 -5.33 -3.69
C THR A 62 -1.32 -5.19 -2.98
N GLY A 63 -1.43 -5.60 -1.72
CA GLY A 63 -2.66 -5.43 -0.93
C GLY A 63 -3.03 -3.96 -0.72
N LEU A 64 -2.06 -3.09 -0.42
CA LEU A 64 -2.30 -1.64 -0.27
C LEU A 64 -2.79 -1.01 -1.56
N CYS A 65 -2.22 -1.37 -2.70
CA CYS A 65 -2.66 -0.86 -4.00
C CYS A 65 -4.14 -1.18 -4.28
N LEU A 66 -4.61 -2.36 -3.86
CA LEU A 66 -6.02 -2.76 -3.97
C LEU A 66 -6.92 -2.04 -2.98
N ASP A 67 -6.45 -1.81 -1.75
CA ASP A 67 -7.29 -1.23 -0.70
C ASP A 67 -7.38 0.30 -0.79
N LEU A 68 -6.31 0.97 -1.23
CA LEU A 68 -6.28 2.43 -1.36
C LEU A 68 -7.25 2.97 -2.40
N VAL A 69 -7.67 2.12 -3.35
CA VAL A 69 -8.68 2.49 -4.35
C VAL A 69 -10.11 2.22 -3.88
N ALA A 70 -10.29 1.60 -2.70
CA ALA A 70 -11.62 1.33 -2.16
C ALA A 70 -12.36 2.63 -1.78
N PRO A 71 -13.70 2.62 -1.70
CA PRO A 71 -14.48 3.78 -1.24
C PRO A 71 -14.12 4.24 0.18
N ASP A 72 -13.73 3.30 1.05
CA ASP A 72 -13.19 3.55 2.38
C ASP A 72 -11.86 2.79 2.54
N PRO A 73 -10.73 3.41 2.18
CA PRO A 73 -9.41 2.79 2.28
C PRO A 73 -9.06 2.38 3.70
N GLY A 74 -9.47 3.16 4.70
CA GLY A 74 -9.16 2.89 6.10
C GLY A 74 -9.87 1.63 6.59
N ALA A 75 -11.13 1.44 6.23
CA ALA A 75 -11.86 0.21 6.56
C ALA A 75 -11.27 -1.01 5.81
N ALA A 76 -10.96 -0.85 4.52
CA ALA A 76 -10.41 -1.92 3.69
C ALA A 76 -9.06 -2.44 4.23
N ILE A 77 -8.14 -1.54 4.59
CA ILE A 77 -6.82 -1.92 5.12
C ILE A 77 -6.95 -2.60 6.50
N ARG A 78 -7.85 -2.11 7.37
CA ARG A 78 -8.11 -2.75 8.68
C ARG A 78 -8.71 -4.14 8.53
N GLU A 79 -9.66 -4.32 7.61
CA GLU A 79 -10.23 -5.63 7.32
C GLU A 79 -9.17 -6.59 6.77
N ARG A 80 -8.27 -6.10 5.90
CA ARG A 80 -7.14 -6.90 5.42
C ARG A 80 -6.21 -7.32 6.55
N ALA A 81 -5.86 -6.41 7.45
CA ALA A 81 -5.03 -6.73 8.62
C ALA A 81 -5.65 -7.85 9.47
N ALA A 82 -6.97 -7.79 9.70
CA ALA A 82 -7.69 -8.84 10.41
C ALA A 82 -7.68 -10.17 9.64
N ARG A 83 -7.94 -10.13 8.32
CA ARG A 83 -7.96 -11.32 7.46
C ARG A 83 -6.61 -12.03 7.40
N VAL A 84 -5.49 -11.30 7.38
CA VAL A 84 -4.14 -11.88 7.41
C VAL A 84 -3.94 -12.75 8.67
N GLY A 85 -4.47 -12.32 9.82
CA GLY A 85 -4.41 -13.09 11.05
C GLY A 85 -5.26 -14.36 11.04
N GLU A 86 -6.40 -14.34 10.35
CA GLU A 86 -7.33 -15.47 10.28
C GLU A 86 -6.97 -16.47 9.16
N GLN A 87 -6.51 -15.96 8.02
CA GLN A 87 -6.29 -16.68 6.78
C GLN A 87 -4.99 -16.17 6.12
N PRO A 88 -3.82 -16.57 6.64
CA PRO A 88 -2.54 -16.01 6.22
C PRO A 88 -2.13 -16.37 4.79
N GLY A 89 -2.70 -17.44 4.20
CA GLY A 89 -2.35 -17.88 2.86
C GLY A 89 -0.89 -18.33 2.77
N ASP A 90 -0.14 -17.72 1.85
CA ASP A 90 1.27 -18.04 1.53
C ASP A 90 2.28 -17.11 2.24
N LEU A 91 1.81 -16.21 3.12
CA LEU A 91 2.67 -15.27 3.84
C LEU A 91 3.68 -16.00 4.73
N HIS A 92 4.92 -15.53 4.74
CA HIS A 92 5.99 -16.12 5.54
C HIS A 92 5.93 -15.69 7.01
N ASP A 93 5.65 -14.42 7.28
CA ASP A 93 5.37 -13.86 8.61
C ASP A 93 4.05 -13.08 8.62
N PRO A 94 2.91 -13.78 8.78
CA PRO A 94 1.60 -13.14 8.81
C PRO A 94 1.42 -12.14 9.95
N ALA A 95 2.11 -12.33 11.08
CA ALA A 95 1.98 -11.45 12.23
C ALA A 95 2.64 -10.09 11.97
N SER A 96 3.82 -10.10 11.36
CA SER A 96 4.51 -8.88 10.94
C SER A 96 3.78 -8.18 9.80
N VAL A 97 3.20 -8.93 8.85
CA VAL A 97 2.35 -8.37 7.78
C VAL A 97 1.09 -7.70 8.33
N ALA A 98 0.38 -8.34 9.26
CA ALA A 98 -0.80 -7.73 9.87
C ALA A 98 -0.45 -6.44 10.62
N ARG A 99 0.65 -6.44 11.39
CA ARG A 99 1.15 -5.25 12.07
C ARG A 99 1.54 -4.14 11.09
N CYS A 100 2.14 -4.51 9.96
CA CYS A 100 2.48 -3.57 8.90
C CYS A 100 1.24 -2.83 8.42
N TYR A 101 0.14 -3.52 8.10
CA TYR A 101 -1.12 -2.87 7.73
C TYR A 101 -1.67 -1.95 8.84
N GLU A 102 -1.57 -2.32 10.11
CA GLU A 102 -1.97 -1.44 11.22
C GLU A 102 -1.13 -0.17 11.32
N ILE A 103 0.19 -0.26 11.08
CA ILE A 103 1.08 0.90 11.03
C ILE A 103 0.70 1.80 9.86
N VAL A 104 0.38 1.24 8.69
CA VAL A 104 -0.03 2.00 7.51
C VAL A 104 -1.28 2.83 7.78
N VAL A 105 -2.30 2.25 8.40
CA VAL A 105 -3.53 2.98 8.77
C VAL A 105 -3.19 4.22 9.63
N ARG A 106 -2.29 4.07 10.60
CA ARG A 106 -1.85 5.18 11.46
C ARG A 106 -1.02 6.21 10.71
N LEU A 107 -0.10 5.75 9.85
CA LEU A 107 0.79 6.60 9.07
C LEU A 107 0.00 7.47 8.09
N PHE A 108 -0.98 6.89 7.40
CA PHE A 108 -1.85 7.60 6.45
C PHE A 108 -3.00 8.35 7.13
N ARG A 109 -3.17 8.19 8.45
CA ARG A 109 -4.26 8.79 9.25
C ARG A 109 -5.67 8.43 8.76
N LEU A 110 -5.83 7.16 8.36
CA LEU A 110 -7.09 6.55 7.91
C LEU A 110 -7.84 5.87 9.07
#